data_AF-A0AAX1NFK4-F1
#
_entry.id   AF-A0AAX1NFK4-F1
#
_cell.length_a   1.000
_cell.length_b   1.000
_cell.length_c   1.000
_cell.angle_alpha   90.00
_cell.angle_beta   90.00
_cell.angle_gamma   90.00
#
_symmetry.space_group_name_H-M   'P 1'
#
loop_
_entity.id
_entity.type
_entity.pdbx_description
1 polymer ?
#
loop_
_entity_poly.entity_id
_entity_poly.type
_entity_poly.pdbx_seq_one_letter_code
_entity_poly.pdbx_strand_id
1 'polypeptide(L)'
;MKHWNRNIIAALIGLLIISCTTSEDEAEKVATGQLVLHTSSNQRTSESADDYGVIIKNTEGETVLSFEKLSDAPESISLAVGEYQVQIFNQEEMPFITFDAPYYYGENDFIIESGKTTDVSVTCTLKHMLLTIVFDDKVKNDAKSYATEIHTAHDKVTIDASTSNKVYVERSAIVLETTIEEMYGTILSSKQVLSGLEEKTEYTINISY
;
A
#
# COMPACT_ATOMS: atom_id res chain seq x y z
N MET A 1 66.02 -37.37 72.20
CA MET A 1 64.90 -37.96 72.97
C MET A 1 63.69 -38.09 72.05
N LYS A 2 63.04 -39.27 72.12
CA LYS A 2 61.83 -39.72 71.42
C LYS A 2 61.91 -40.04 69.91
N HIS A 3 61.97 -41.35 69.67
CA HIS A 3 61.60 -42.10 68.47
C HIS A 3 60.23 -41.70 67.90
N TRP A 4 60.01 -41.85 66.58
CA TRP A 4 59.36 -43.04 65.98
C TRP A 4 59.15 -42.85 64.46
N ASN A 5 59.58 -43.86 63.69
CA ASN A 5 59.38 -44.07 62.25
C ASN A 5 57.93 -44.26 61.74
N ARG A 6 57.81 -44.15 60.40
CA ARG A 6 56.93 -44.88 59.46
C ARG A 6 55.60 -44.24 59.02
N ASN A 7 55.62 -43.90 57.72
CA ASN A 7 54.73 -44.29 56.62
C ASN A 7 53.74 -43.25 56.05
N ILE A 8 53.99 -42.75 54.83
CA ILE A 8 53.51 -43.13 53.46
C ILE A 8 52.25 -42.30 53.08
N ILE A 9 52.17 -41.92 51.79
CA ILE A 9 51.00 -41.54 50.97
C ILE A 9 50.76 -40.02 50.91
N ALA A 10 50.47 -39.36 49.79
CA ALA A 10 50.71 -39.52 48.35
C ALA A 10 50.26 -38.17 47.73
N ALA A 11 50.73 -37.92 46.50
CA ALA A 11 50.31 -36.95 45.50
C ALA A 11 49.01 -36.15 45.73
N LEU A 12 49.04 -34.85 45.40
CA LEU A 12 47.93 -34.18 44.73
C LEU A 12 48.42 -32.94 43.97
N ILE A 13 48.42 -33.10 42.64
CA ILE A 13 48.65 -32.08 41.62
C ILE A 13 47.47 -31.10 41.68
N GLY A 14 47.75 -29.83 41.96
CA GLY A 14 46.75 -28.77 41.98
C GLY A 14 46.26 -28.46 40.57
N LEU A 15 45.01 -28.84 40.28
CA LEU A 15 44.25 -28.40 39.10
C LEU A 15 43.69 -26.99 39.37
N LEU A 16 44.19 -26.01 38.62
CA LEU A 16 43.56 -24.69 38.46
C LEU A 16 42.37 -24.86 37.49
N ILE A 17 41.16 -24.99 38.03
CA ILE A 17 39.94 -24.79 37.27
C ILE A 17 39.61 -23.31 37.28
N ILE A 18 39.92 -22.65 36.16
CA ILE A 18 39.37 -21.34 35.78
C ILE A 18 37.87 -21.57 35.57
N SER A 19 37.06 -21.18 36.56
CA SER A 19 35.63 -21.07 36.39
C SER A 19 35.38 -19.83 35.54
N CYS A 20 35.15 -20.05 34.23
CA CYS A 20 34.63 -19.03 33.35
C CYS A 20 33.12 -18.96 33.60
N THR A 21 32.65 -17.96 34.33
CA THR A 21 31.22 -17.65 34.39
C THR A 21 30.86 -17.01 33.05
N THR A 22 30.28 -17.79 32.13
CA THR A 22 29.49 -17.22 31.05
C THR A 22 28.23 -16.64 31.69
N SER A 23 28.23 -15.33 31.91
CA SER A 23 26.99 -14.58 32.07
C SER A 23 26.26 -14.63 30.74
N GLU A 24 25.26 -15.51 30.66
CA GLU A 24 24.20 -15.37 29.68
C GLU A 24 23.48 -14.08 30.05
N ASP A 25 23.71 -13.02 29.26
CA ASP A 25 22.82 -11.86 29.29
C ASP A 25 21.43 -12.40 28.93
N GLU A 26 20.54 -12.50 29.92
CA GLU A 26 19.12 -12.75 29.69
C GLU A 26 18.61 -11.59 28.83
N ALA A 27 18.58 -11.80 27.51
CA ALA A 27 17.91 -10.89 26.60
C ALA A 27 16.49 -10.71 27.11
N GLU A 28 16.12 -9.47 27.44
CA GLU A 28 14.76 -9.12 27.85
C GLU A 28 13.79 -9.73 26.84
N LYS A 29 13.00 -10.71 27.28
CA LYS A 29 12.08 -11.41 26.41
C LYS A 29 10.97 -10.44 26.03
N VAL A 30 11.13 -9.78 24.88
CA VAL A 30 10.12 -8.87 24.34
C VAL A 30 8.80 -9.62 24.25
N ALA A 31 7.78 -9.12 24.95
CA ALA A 31 6.46 -9.72 24.91
C ALA A 31 5.92 -9.64 23.48
N THR A 32 5.39 -10.75 22.97
CA THR A 32 4.83 -10.83 21.62
C THR A 32 3.38 -11.30 21.64
N GLY A 33 2.66 -10.99 20.57
CA GLY A 33 1.37 -11.57 20.24
C GLY A 33 1.33 -11.95 18.76
N GLN A 34 0.19 -12.49 18.34
CA GLN A 34 -0.04 -13.00 17.00
C GLN A 34 -1.03 -12.12 16.24
N LEU A 35 -0.72 -11.83 14.98
CA LEU A 35 -1.60 -11.17 14.03
C LEU A 35 -2.12 -12.22 13.02
N VAL A 36 -3.40 -12.13 12.69
CA VAL A 36 -4.02 -12.85 11.58
C VAL A 36 -4.69 -11.81 10.68
N LEU A 37 -4.35 -11.83 9.40
CA LEU A 37 -4.87 -10.87 8.41
C LEU A 37 -6.00 -11.50 7.61
N HIS A 38 -7.09 -10.75 7.49
CA HIS A 38 -8.22 -11.06 6.62
C HIS A 38 -8.39 -9.91 5.63
N THR A 39 -8.76 -10.24 4.39
CA THR A 39 -9.11 -9.22 3.40
C THR A 39 -10.55 -9.35 2.96
N SER A 40 -11.16 -8.21 2.70
CA SER A 40 -12.45 -8.17 2.00
C SER A 40 -12.36 -7.21 0.82
N SER A 41 -12.93 -7.64 -0.31
CA SER A 41 -13.20 -6.77 -1.45
C SER A 41 -14.70 -6.43 -1.44
N ASN A 42 -15.04 -5.18 -1.73
CA ASN A 42 -16.42 -4.72 -1.84
C ASN A 42 -17.09 -5.08 -3.20
N GLN A 43 -16.66 -6.18 -3.83
CA GLN A 43 -17.24 -6.79 -5.03
C GLN A 43 -17.26 -5.90 -6.31
N ARG A 44 -16.45 -4.83 -6.37
CA ARG A 44 -16.21 -4.09 -7.62
C ARG A 44 -14.94 -4.52 -8.39
N THR A 45 -14.24 -5.56 -7.92
CA THR A 45 -13.07 -6.16 -8.59
C THR A 45 -13.22 -7.67 -8.72
N SER A 46 -12.78 -8.22 -9.85
CA SER A 46 -12.71 -9.67 -10.10
C SER A 46 -11.38 -10.30 -9.67
N GLU A 47 -10.49 -9.52 -9.05
CA GLU A 47 -9.15 -9.95 -8.64
C GLU A 47 -9.12 -10.19 -7.13
N SER A 48 -8.56 -11.33 -6.74
CA SER A 48 -8.29 -11.63 -5.33
C SER A 48 -7.24 -10.66 -4.79
N ALA A 49 -7.32 -10.30 -3.52
CA ALA A 49 -6.29 -9.50 -2.85
C ALA A 49 -4.99 -10.30 -2.60
N ASP A 50 -4.94 -11.57 -2.99
CA ASP A 50 -3.79 -12.46 -2.79
C ASP A 50 -2.50 -11.96 -3.45
N ASP A 51 -2.61 -11.19 -4.54
CA ASP A 51 -1.49 -10.57 -5.25
C ASP A 51 -1.16 -9.15 -4.76
N TYR A 52 -1.83 -8.65 -3.72
CA TYR A 52 -1.62 -7.30 -3.21
C TYR A 52 -0.44 -7.28 -2.22
N GLY A 53 0.36 -6.22 -2.26
CA GLY A 53 1.43 -6.00 -1.29
C GLY A 53 0.87 -5.66 0.09
N VAL A 54 1.66 -5.98 1.12
CA VAL A 54 1.32 -5.74 2.53
C VAL A 54 2.48 -5.01 3.21
N ILE A 55 2.18 -3.94 3.92
CA ILE A 55 3.14 -3.23 4.78
C ILE A 55 2.53 -3.09 6.18
N ILE A 56 3.31 -3.41 7.22
CA ILE A 56 2.96 -3.16 8.61
C ILE A 56 3.90 -2.10 9.16
N LYS A 57 3.32 -1.03 9.73
CA LYS A 57 4.04 0.09 10.32
C LYS A 57 3.77 0.20 11.81
N ASN A 58 4.78 0.63 12.57
CA ASN A 58 4.61 1.06 13.96
C ASN A 58 4.03 2.49 14.03
N THR A 59 3.80 2.99 15.25
CA THR A 59 3.28 4.35 15.49
C THR A 59 4.25 5.47 15.09
N GLU A 60 5.53 5.17 14.90
CA GLU A 60 6.54 6.09 14.39
C GLU A 60 6.52 6.18 12.85
N GLY A 61 5.70 5.35 12.20
CA GLY A 61 5.58 5.26 10.74
C GLY A 61 6.65 4.38 10.09
N GLU A 62 7.48 3.70 10.88
CA GLU A 62 8.52 2.80 10.38
C GLU A 62 7.91 1.48 9.95
N THR A 63 8.30 1.01 8.76
CA THR A 63 7.95 -0.34 8.29
C THR A 63 8.68 -1.38 9.14
N VAL A 64 7.90 -2.17 9.88
CA VAL A 64 8.42 -3.27 10.70
C VAL A 64 8.37 -4.62 9.98
N LEU A 65 7.48 -4.73 8.98
CA LEU A 65 7.33 -5.93 8.18
C LEU A 65 6.67 -5.59 6.83
N SER A 66 7.05 -6.30 5.77
CA SER A 66 6.40 -6.20 4.47
C SER A 66 6.37 -7.55 3.76
N PHE A 67 5.41 -7.71 2.87
CA PHE A 67 5.28 -8.83 1.94
C PHE A 67 4.96 -8.28 0.56
N GLU A 68 5.63 -8.79 -0.47
CA GLU A 68 5.35 -8.43 -1.87
C GLU A 68 3.92 -8.81 -2.26
N LYS A 69 3.44 -9.93 -1.72
CA LYS A 69 2.07 -10.42 -1.91
C LYS A 69 1.49 -10.89 -0.60
N LEU A 70 0.19 -10.67 -0.42
CA LEU A 70 -0.56 -11.17 0.73
C LEU A 70 -0.49 -12.70 0.82
N SER A 71 -0.48 -13.38 -0.32
CA SER A 71 -0.30 -14.85 -0.39
C SER A 71 1.06 -15.36 0.08
N ASP A 72 2.07 -14.48 0.16
CA ASP A 72 3.39 -14.81 0.74
C ASP A 72 3.42 -14.63 2.27
N ALA A 73 2.43 -13.94 2.85
CA ALA A 73 2.33 -13.76 4.29
C ALA A 73 1.94 -15.08 4.97
N PRO A 74 2.56 -15.43 6.11
CA PRO A 74 2.16 -16.62 6.86
C PRO A 74 0.75 -16.45 7.44
N GLU A 75 0.06 -17.56 7.69
CA GLU A 75 -1.29 -17.56 8.30
C GLU A 75 -1.35 -16.80 9.63
N SER A 76 -0.23 -16.72 10.35
CA SER A 76 -0.09 -15.91 11.56
C SER A 76 1.30 -15.28 11.65
N ILE A 77 1.34 -14.00 11.98
CA ILE A 77 2.55 -13.18 12.09
C ILE A 77 2.81 -12.88 13.57
N SER A 78 4.01 -13.15 14.07
CA SER A 78 4.40 -12.77 15.44
C SER A 78 4.95 -11.35 15.47
N LEU A 79 4.39 -10.50 16.32
CA LEU A 79 4.81 -9.11 16.48
C LEU A 79 5.02 -8.81 17.97
N ALA A 80 5.88 -7.84 18.27
CA ALA A 80 6.00 -7.31 19.63
C ALA A 80 4.68 -6.67 20.07
N VAL A 81 4.46 -6.61 21.39
CA VAL A 81 3.32 -5.87 21.94
C VAL A 81 3.44 -4.39 21.56
N GLY A 82 2.37 -3.84 21.00
CA GLY A 82 2.38 -2.47 20.49
C GLY A 82 1.17 -2.16 19.62
N GLU A 83 1.12 -0.91 19.18
CA GLU A 83 0.13 -0.39 18.23
C GLU A 83 0.75 -0.33 16.84
N TYR A 84 -0.04 -0.71 15.84
CA TYR A 84 0.42 -0.84 14.46
C TYR A 84 -0.67 -0.42 13.49
N GLN A 85 -0.25 -0.15 12.25
CA GLN A 85 -1.12 -0.02 11.10
C GLN A 85 -0.71 -1.03 10.04
N VAL A 86 -1.69 -1.70 9.43
CA VAL A 86 -1.48 -2.51 8.23
C VAL A 86 -1.99 -1.76 7.01
N GLN A 87 -1.24 -1.79 5.93
CA GLN A 87 -1.56 -1.23 4.61
C GLN A 87 -1.53 -2.39 3.59
N ILE A 88 -2.58 -2.49 2.77
CA ILE A 88 -2.67 -3.49 1.70
C ILE A 88 -3.02 -2.77 0.39
N PHE A 89 -2.27 -3.06 -0.67
CA PHE A 89 -2.35 -2.31 -1.92
C PHE A 89 -2.03 -3.17 -3.15
N ASN A 90 -2.63 -2.84 -4.29
CA ASN A 90 -2.30 -3.54 -5.54
C ASN A 90 -1.02 -3.01 -6.23
N GLN A 91 -0.56 -1.82 -5.82
CA GLN A 91 0.69 -1.18 -6.24
C GLN A 91 1.23 -0.38 -5.06
N GLU A 92 2.56 -0.31 -4.88
CA GLU A 92 3.14 0.39 -3.72
C GLU A 92 2.82 1.88 -3.73
N GLU A 93 2.99 2.52 -4.89
CA GLU A 93 2.66 3.92 -5.10
C GLU A 93 1.40 4.06 -5.95
N MET A 94 0.52 5.01 -5.59
CA MET A 94 -0.65 5.34 -6.39
C MET A 94 -0.26 6.19 -7.60
N PRO A 95 -0.50 5.74 -8.85
CA PRO A 95 -0.35 6.59 -10.01
C PRO A 95 -1.32 7.78 -9.95
N PHE A 96 -0.90 8.96 -10.37
CA PHE A 96 -1.82 10.11 -10.44
C PHE A 96 -2.86 9.94 -11.55
N ILE A 97 -2.49 9.31 -12.67
CA ILE A 97 -3.35 9.04 -13.82
C ILE A 97 -2.99 7.68 -14.42
N THR A 98 -4.00 6.89 -14.80
CA THR A 98 -3.82 5.60 -15.48
C THR A 98 -5.06 5.20 -16.28
N PHE A 99 -4.87 4.45 -17.37
CA PHE A 99 -5.96 4.01 -18.23
C PHE A 99 -6.47 2.60 -17.88
N ASP A 100 -5.59 1.73 -17.42
CA ASP A 100 -5.82 0.29 -17.30
C ASP A 100 -5.42 -0.28 -15.93
N ALA A 101 -4.76 0.51 -15.07
CA ALA A 101 -4.22 0.03 -13.81
C ALA A 101 -4.80 0.80 -12.59
N PRO A 102 -6.10 0.64 -12.28
CA PRO A 102 -6.73 1.32 -11.14
C PRO A 102 -6.02 1.02 -9.81
N TYR A 103 -5.96 2.01 -8.92
CA TYR A 103 -5.32 1.85 -7.61
C TYR A 103 -6.31 1.44 -6.52
N TYR A 104 -6.05 0.30 -5.88
CA TYR A 104 -6.79 -0.23 -4.75
C TYR A 104 -5.93 -0.21 -3.50
N TYR A 105 -6.50 0.33 -2.42
CA TYR A 105 -5.81 0.46 -1.14
C TYR A 105 -6.78 0.28 0.01
N GLY A 106 -6.31 -0.39 1.06
CA GLY A 106 -6.97 -0.52 2.34
C GLY A 106 -5.96 -0.40 3.48
N GLU A 107 -6.41 0.16 4.59
CA GLU A 107 -5.61 0.25 5.81
C GLU A 107 -6.48 0.00 7.03
N ASN A 108 -5.85 -0.47 8.11
CA ASN A 108 -6.52 -0.60 9.40
C ASN A 108 -5.50 -0.53 10.53
N ASP A 109 -5.89 0.09 11.65
CA ASP A 109 -5.08 0.16 12.85
C ASP A 109 -5.41 -1.03 13.77
N PHE A 110 -4.41 -1.56 14.48
CA PHE A 110 -4.58 -2.69 15.39
C PHE A 110 -3.57 -2.67 16.53
N ILE A 111 -3.86 -3.45 17.58
CA ILE A 111 -3.03 -3.55 18.79
C ILE A 111 -2.67 -5.01 19.01
N ILE A 112 -1.38 -5.27 19.22
CA ILE A 112 -0.88 -6.59 19.60
C ILE A 112 -0.75 -6.67 21.10
N GLU A 113 -1.43 -7.64 21.70
CA GLU A 113 -1.39 -7.91 23.13
C GLU A 113 -0.61 -9.20 23.43
N SER A 114 0.09 -9.23 24.57
CA SER A 114 0.97 -10.34 24.95
C SER A 114 0.22 -11.67 24.97
N GLY A 115 0.70 -12.65 24.19
CA GLY A 115 0.18 -14.01 24.15
C GLY A 115 -1.22 -14.16 23.55
N LYS A 116 -1.78 -13.11 22.93
CA LYS A 116 -3.08 -13.15 22.28
C LYS A 116 -2.96 -13.18 20.75
N THR A 117 -4.02 -13.63 20.11
CA THR A 117 -4.24 -13.50 18.66
C THR A 117 -5.12 -12.29 18.39
N THR A 118 -4.72 -11.48 17.42
CA THR A 118 -5.43 -10.30 16.94
C THR A 118 -5.84 -10.54 15.49
N ASP A 119 -7.13 -10.61 15.24
CA ASP A 119 -7.69 -10.71 13.89
C ASP A 119 -7.95 -9.31 13.33
N VAL A 120 -7.39 -9.01 12.16
CA VAL A 120 -7.54 -7.72 11.49
C VAL A 120 -8.10 -7.93 10.10
N SER A 121 -9.26 -7.34 9.84
CA SER A 121 -9.86 -7.31 8.51
C SER A 121 -9.55 -5.98 7.82
N VAL A 122 -8.96 -6.04 6.63
CA VAL A 122 -8.66 -4.87 5.79
C VAL A 122 -9.53 -4.90 4.55
N THR A 123 -10.29 -3.83 4.32
CA THR A 123 -11.11 -3.67 3.10
C THR A 123 -10.37 -2.79 2.10
N CYS A 124 -9.92 -3.39 1.00
CA CYS A 124 -9.31 -2.63 -0.09
C CYS A 124 -10.39 -2.01 -0.98
N THR A 125 -10.21 -0.75 -1.36
CA THR A 125 -11.18 -0.01 -2.18
C THR A 125 -10.48 0.84 -3.23
N LEU A 126 -11.15 1.07 -4.37
CA LEU A 126 -10.65 1.97 -5.42
C LEU A 126 -10.40 3.35 -4.82
N LYS A 127 -9.23 3.93 -5.05
CA LYS A 127 -8.93 5.31 -4.61
C LYS A 127 -9.03 6.34 -5.73
N HIS A 128 -8.85 5.91 -6.96
CA HIS A 128 -9.07 6.76 -8.12
C HIS A 128 -10.54 7.13 -8.29
N MET A 129 -10.77 8.26 -8.95
CA MET A 129 -12.02 8.55 -9.66
C MET A 129 -11.90 7.99 -11.08
N LEU A 130 -13.00 7.50 -11.64
CA LEU A 130 -13.05 7.11 -13.05
C LEU A 130 -13.77 8.21 -13.84
N LEU A 131 -13.05 8.86 -14.74
CA LEU A 131 -13.62 9.84 -15.66
C LEU A 131 -13.89 9.16 -17.01
N THR A 132 -15.10 9.36 -17.54
CA THR A 132 -15.46 8.99 -18.91
C THR A 132 -15.74 10.27 -19.69
N ILE A 133 -14.86 10.60 -20.63
CA ILE A 133 -15.04 11.74 -21.54
C ILE A 133 -15.85 11.27 -22.75
N VAL A 134 -16.92 11.98 -23.09
CA VAL A 134 -17.77 11.64 -24.22
C VAL A 134 -17.90 12.88 -25.09
N PHE A 135 -17.22 12.88 -26.23
CA PHE A 135 -17.49 13.85 -27.29
C PHE A 135 -18.79 13.46 -27.99
N ASP A 136 -19.67 14.43 -28.23
CA ASP A 136 -20.90 14.20 -28.99
C ASP A 136 -20.61 13.82 -30.46
N ASP A 137 -21.63 13.31 -31.15
CA ASP A 137 -21.48 12.87 -32.53
C ASP A 137 -21.22 14.02 -33.50
N LYS A 138 -21.63 15.25 -33.17
CA LYS A 138 -21.39 16.41 -34.01
C LYS A 138 -19.91 16.76 -34.02
N VAL A 139 -19.28 16.85 -32.86
CA VAL A 139 -17.84 17.07 -32.71
C VAL A 139 -17.06 15.95 -33.43
N LYS A 140 -17.47 14.70 -33.25
CA LYS A 140 -16.80 13.55 -33.90
C LYS A 140 -16.87 13.58 -35.43
N ASN A 141 -17.98 14.06 -36.00
CA ASN A 141 -18.21 14.02 -37.45
C ASN A 141 -17.76 15.30 -38.18
N ASP A 142 -17.91 16.46 -37.54
CA ASP A 142 -17.74 17.77 -38.20
C ASP A 142 -16.38 18.41 -37.89
N ALA A 143 -15.72 18.02 -36.80
CA ALA A 143 -14.41 18.56 -36.45
C ALA A 143 -13.28 17.89 -37.25
N LYS A 144 -12.27 18.67 -37.60
CA LYS A 144 -11.00 18.18 -38.11
C LYS A 144 -10.19 17.48 -37.02
N SER A 145 -10.18 18.04 -35.82
CA SER A 145 -9.56 17.45 -34.65
C SER A 145 -10.26 17.92 -33.37
N TYR A 146 -10.20 17.11 -32.32
CA TYR A 146 -10.72 17.46 -31.00
C TYR A 146 -9.89 16.78 -29.92
N ALA A 147 -9.71 17.48 -28.80
CA ALA A 147 -9.00 16.96 -27.65
C ALA A 147 -9.51 17.63 -26.36
N THR A 148 -9.44 16.92 -25.25
CA THR A 148 -9.62 17.47 -23.90
C THR A 148 -8.42 17.10 -23.04
N GLU A 149 -7.68 18.10 -22.56
CA GLU A 149 -6.65 17.93 -21.54
C GLU A 149 -7.32 17.94 -20.16
N ILE A 150 -7.12 16.87 -19.40
CA ILE A 150 -7.58 16.70 -18.03
C ILE A 150 -6.37 16.99 -17.15
N HIS A 151 -6.46 18.03 -16.33
CA HIS A 151 -5.46 18.35 -15.32
C HIS A 151 -5.96 17.92 -13.94
N THR A 152 -5.13 17.17 -13.24
CA THR A 152 -5.29 16.86 -11.81
C THR A 152 -4.41 17.79 -10.98
N ALA A 153 -4.29 17.52 -9.68
CA ALA A 153 -3.39 18.29 -8.82
C ALA A 153 -1.91 18.09 -9.21
N HIS A 154 -1.53 16.88 -9.62
CA HIS A 154 -0.14 16.50 -9.83
C HIS A 154 0.22 16.16 -11.28
N ASP A 155 -0.75 15.86 -12.14
CA ASP A 155 -0.48 15.38 -13.49
C ASP A 155 -1.55 15.84 -14.50
N LYS A 156 -1.36 15.52 -15.77
CA LYS A 156 -2.32 15.80 -16.84
C LYS A 156 -2.31 14.74 -17.93
N VAL A 157 -3.46 14.58 -18.59
CA VAL A 157 -3.63 13.64 -19.69
C VAL A 157 -4.54 14.20 -20.78
N THR A 158 -4.22 13.90 -22.03
CA THR A 158 -5.05 14.31 -23.18
C THR A 158 -5.94 13.15 -23.61
N ILE A 159 -7.23 13.45 -23.80
CA ILE A 159 -8.22 12.55 -24.38
C ILE A 159 -8.67 13.08 -25.74
N ASP A 160 -8.42 12.32 -26.79
CA ASP A 160 -8.80 12.60 -28.19
C ASP A 160 -9.40 11.35 -28.87
N ALA A 161 -9.56 11.40 -30.20
CA ALA A 161 -10.13 10.33 -31.01
C ALA A 161 -9.34 9.00 -30.98
N SER A 162 -8.06 9.04 -30.60
CA SER A 162 -7.14 7.90 -30.62
C SER A 162 -6.90 7.28 -29.24
N THR A 163 -7.26 8.00 -28.18
CA THR A 163 -7.08 7.57 -26.79
C THR A 163 -8.32 6.88 -26.22
N SER A 164 -8.13 6.04 -25.20
CA SER A 164 -9.25 5.57 -24.38
C SER A 164 -10.02 6.77 -23.82
N ASN A 165 -11.34 6.68 -23.83
CA ASN A 165 -12.20 7.74 -23.30
C ASN A 165 -12.48 7.58 -21.79
N LYS A 166 -12.01 6.48 -21.20
CA LYS A 166 -12.06 6.19 -19.76
C LYS A 166 -10.67 6.32 -19.17
N VAL A 167 -10.55 7.07 -18.08
CA VAL A 167 -9.28 7.28 -17.38
C VAL A 167 -9.49 7.34 -15.87
N TYR A 168 -8.65 6.61 -15.14
CA TYR A 168 -8.57 6.70 -13.69
C TYR A 168 -7.65 7.85 -13.31
N VAL A 169 -8.11 8.70 -12.41
CA VAL A 169 -7.36 9.86 -11.94
C VAL A 169 -7.39 9.94 -10.42
N GLU A 170 -6.33 10.51 -9.84
CA GLU A 170 -6.32 10.89 -8.43
C GLU A 170 -7.49 11.81 -8.09
N ARG A 171 -7.90 11.76 -6.83
CA ARG A 171 -8.93 12.65 -6.33
C ARG A 171 -8.36 14.06 -6.16
N SER A 172 -8.82 14.98 -6.99
CA SER A 172 -8.45 16.39 -6.93
C SER A 172 -9.55 17.25 -7.55
N ALA A 173 -9.38 18.58 -7.49
CA ALA A 173 -10.11 19.46 -8.40
C ALA A 173 -9.60 19.20 -9.83
N ILE A 174 -10.50 18.93 -10.76
CA ILE A 174 -10.16 18.63 -12.14
C ILE A 174 -10.36 19.88 -12.98
N VAL A 175 -9.37 20.24 -13.79
CA VAL A 175 -9.52 21.26 -14.83
C VAL A 175 -9.55 20.56 -16.17
N LEU A 176 -10.59 20.82 -16.95
CA LEU A 176 -10.73 20.33 -18.32
C LEU A 176 -10.48 21.48 -19.28
N GLU A 177 -9.52 21.31 -20.18
CA GLU A 177 -9.27 22.23 -21.29
C GLU A 177 -9.56 21.52 -22.61
N THR A 178 -10.66 21.89 -23.25
CA THR A 178 -11.09 21.27 -24.51
C THR A 178 -10.71 22.17 -25.67
N THR A 179 -10.20 21.57 -26.74
CA THR A 179 -9.94 22.23 -28.03
C THR A 179 -10.63 21.45 -29.14
N ILE A 180 -11.34 22.16 -30.03
CA ILE A 180 -11.96 21.61 -31.23
C ILE A 180 -11.52 22.45 -32.43
N GLU A 181 -10.89 21.82 -33.42
CA GLU A 181 -10.56 22.44 -34.70
C GLU A 181 -11.64 22.06 -35.72
N GLU A 182 -12.38 23.04 -36.22
CA GLU A 182 -13.37 22.83 -37.28
C GLU A 182 -12.68 22.58 -38.64
N MET A 183 -13.38 21.92 -39.57
CA MET A 183 -12.91 21.66 -40.95
C MET A 183 -12.38 22.90 -41.68
N TYR A 184 -12.94 24.07 -41.39
CA TYR A 184 -12.58 25.34 -42.03
C TYR A 184 -11.53 26.16 -41.26
N GLY A 185 -10.90 25.57 -40.24
CA GLY A 185 -9.76 26.15 -39.52
C GLY A 185 -10.12 27.02 -38.30
N THR A 186 -11.40 27.17 -37.96
CA THR A 186 -11.81 27.77 -36.68
C THR A 186 -11.33 26.87 -35.54
N ILE A 187 -10.75 27.46 -34.49
CA ILE A 187 -10.40 26.75 -33.26
C ILE A 187 -11.28 27.26 -32.14
N LEU A 188 -11.96 26.32 -31.47
CA LEU A 188 -12.78 26.56 -30.30
C LEU A 188 -12.05 26.02 -29.08
N SER A 189 -12.01 26.81 -28.01
CA SER A 189 -11.40 26.39 -26.75
C SER A 189 -12.34 26.66 -25.58
N SER A 190 -12.42 25.72 -24.65
CA SER A 190 -13.18 25.87 -23.41
C SER A 190 -12.35 25.40 -22.21
N LYS A 191 -12.68 25.96 -21.04
CA LYS A 191 -12.08 25.59 -19.76
C LYS A 191 -13.17 25.38 -18.74
N GLN A 192 -13.19 24.22 -18.10
CA GLN A 192 -14.14 23.87 -17.05
C GLN A 192 -13.39 23.40 -15.80
N VAL A 193 -13.88 23.79 -14.62
CA VAL A 193 -13.37 23.31 -13.34
C VAL A 193 -14.43 22.44 -12.68
N LEU A 194 -14.06 21.22 -12.30
CA LEU A 194 -14.87 20.28 -11.55
C LEU A 194 -14.31 20.17 -10.14
N SER A 195 -15.13 20.50 -9.15
CA SER A 195 -14.77 20.48 -7.73
C SER A 195 -15.82 19.73 -6.91
N GLY A 196 -15.47 19.30 -5.70
CA GLY A 196 -16.38 18.56 -4.84
C GLY A 196 -16.62 17.12 -5.31
N LEU A 197 -15.68 16.56 -6.07
CA LEU A 197 -15.74 15.18 -6.52
C LEU A 197 -15.45 14.22 -5.35
N GLU A 198 -16.16 13.11 -5.36
CA GLU A 198 -16.09 12.05 -4.35
C GLU A 198 -15.21 10.91 -4.86
N GLU A 199 -14.46 10.29 -3.95
CA GLU A 199 -13.72 9.06 -4.23
C GLU A 199 -14.66 7.94 -4.66
N LYS A 200 -14.13 6.91 -5.35
CA LYS A 200 -14.88 5.68 -5.67
C LYS A 200 -16.10 5.91 -6.55
N THR A 201 -16.13 7.04 -7.26
CA THR A 201 -17.26 7.49 -8.08
C THR A 201 -16.83 7.59 -9.54
N GLU A 202 -17.73 7.16 -10.42
CA GLU A 202 -17.58 7.30 -11.88
C GLU A 202 -18.28 8.58 -12.34
N TYR A 203 -17.61 9.39 -13.15
CA TYR A 203 -18.15 10.62 -13.71
C TYR A 203 -18.13 10.57 -15.24
N THR A 204 -19.28 10.81 -15.86
CA THR A 204 -19.38 10.99 -17.31
C THR A 204 -19.43 12.47 -17.64
N ILE A 205 -18.47 12.93 -18.42
CA ILE A 205 -18.37 14.31 -18.88
C ILE A 205 -18.69 14.34 -20.36
N ASN A 206 -19.80 14.99 -20.71
CA ASN A 206 -20.21 15.16 -22.10
C ASN A 206 -19.64 16.47 -22.63
N ILE A 207 -18.81 16.37 -23.66
CA ILE A 207 -18.28 17.51 -24.41
C ILE A 207 -19.16 17.69 -25.64
N SER A 208 -19.80 18.85 -25.73
CA SER A 208 -20.72 19.18 -26.81
C SER A 208 -20.43 20.55 -27.40
N TYR A 209 -20.85 20.73 -28.65
CA TYR A 209 -20.76 21.98 -29.39
C TYR A 209 -22.08 22.33 -30.10
#